data_AF-E6Q3S1-F1
#
_entry.id   AF-E6Q3S1-F1
#
_cell.length_a   1.000
_cell.length_b   1.000
_cell.length_c   1.000
_cell.angle_alpha   90.00
_cell.angle_beta   90.00
_cell.angle_gamma   90.00
#
_symmetry.space_group_name_H-M   'P 1'
#
loop_
_entity.id
_entity.type
_entity.pdbx_description
1 polymer ?
#
loop_
_entity_poly.entity_id
_entity_poly.type
_entity_poly.pdbx_seq_one_letter_code
_entity_poly.pdbx_strand_id
1 'polypeptide(L)'
;MSEIVHKKPAAAASQYAYKNLKQGEFWRHVPAYREVDEATFLDHLWQQKHSIKTPEELIGTIRDLAPSEFVADIEAGFAHAPMAVRVSPYALSLIDWNDPHNDPIRRQFIPMASSLLPDHPRLTLDSLHEQDDSPVPGLVHRYTDKALFLPLNVCPVYCRFCTRSYAIGPDTEEVDKVSLAKTPAQWQQAFQYISERPELEDIVISGGDTYQLPPKNIELIGNALLDIPHVRRMRFATKGPAIMPMKIITHTEWLDAITAIVDRGRKLGKDVVLHTHFNAPEEITWITQKAMGMLFERGIFTRNQSVLIRGVNDSPERMAMLVKRLGHVNVHPYYVYMHDMVKGVEELRTTIQTATETEKFVRGSTAGFNTPTFVCDAPGGGGKRDVHSYEYYDRENGIAVYAAPSVKPGKAFLYFDPIDKLSPDAQARWIVPELQEQMIAEALRKAGAQNEQLVLA
;
A
#
# COMPACT_ATOMS: atom_id res chain seq x y z
N MET A 1 19.66 -11.34 49.83
CA MET A 1 19.56 -10.83 48.44
C MET A 1 19.02 -9.42 48.52
N SER A 2 19.66 -8.46 47.88
CA SER A 2 19.15 -7.08 47.82
C SER A 2 17.81 -7.05 47.09
N GLU A 3 16.84 -6.30 47.60
CA GLU A 3 15.53 -6.12 46.99
C GLU A 3 15.67 -5.45 45.62
N ILE A 4 15.02 -5.99 44.59
CA ILE A 4 15.02 -5.42 43.25
C ILE A 4 14.03 -4.25 43.25
N VAL A 5 14.54 -3.02 43.15
CA VAL A 5 13.71 -1.81 43.06
C VAL A 5 13.51 -1.43 41.60
N HIS A 6 12.29 -1.62 41.08
CA HIS A 6 11.92 -1.19 39.73
C HIS A 6 11.84 0.34 39.65
N LYS A 7 12.63 0.96 38.76
CA LYS A 7 12.64 2.43 38.57
C LYS A 7 11.47 2.96 37.74
N LYS A 8 10.80 2.10 36.97
CA LYS A 8 9.63 2.45 36.15
C LYS A 8 8.42 1.71 36.69
N PRO A 9 7.23 2.35 36.73
CA PRO A 9 6.00 1.64 37.03
C PRO A 9 5.72 0.57 35.98
N ALA A 10 4.96 -0.45 36.37
CA ALA A 10 4.41 -1.41 35.41
C ALA A 10 3.55 -0.67 34.38
N ALA A 11 3.62 -1.11 33.12
CA ALA A 11 2.80 -0.57 32.05
C ALA A 11 1.31 -0.81 32.33
N ALA A 12 0.47 0.20 32.08
CA ALA A 12 -0.98 0.07 32.16
C ALA A 12 -1.52 -0.95 31.13
N ALA A 13 -2.66 -1.59 31.42
CA ALA A 13 -3.29 -2.57 30.53
C ALA A 13 -3.52 -2.03 29.11
N SER A 14 -3.86 -0.74 28.98
CA SER A 14 -4.04 -0.06 27.69
C SER A 14 -2.78 -0.07 26.80
N GLN A 15 -1.58 -0.12 27.38
CA GLN A 15 -0.33 -0.22 26.61
C GLN A 15 -0.17 -1.58 25.91
N TYR A 16 -0.93 -2.59 26.33
CA TYR A 16 -0.97 -3.92 25.73
C TYR A 16 -2.15 -4.12 24.78
N ALA A 17 -2.95 -3.08 24.50
CA ALA A 17 -4.12 -3.18 23.61
C ALA A 17 -3.77 -3.64 22.18
N TYR A 18 -2.51 -3.51 21.76
CA TYR A 18 -2.03 -4.07 20.50
C TYR A 18 -2.11 -5.61 20.45
N LYS A 19 -2.17 -6.30 21.58
CA LYS A 19 -2.37 -7.76 21.64
C LYS A 19 -3.84 -8.18 21.48
N ASN A 20 -4.77 -7.23 21.64
CA ASN A 20 -6.20 -7.49 21.57
C ASN A 20 -6.64 -7.49 20.10
N LEU A 21 -6.52 -8.65 19.46
CA LEU A 21 -6.97 -8.86 18.09
C LEU A 21 -8.45 -9.24 18.08
N LYS A 22 -9.19 -8.88 17.01
CA LYS A 22 -10.59 -9.32 16.81
C LYS A 22 -10.62 -10.86 16.80
N GLN A 23 -11.42 -11.46 17.68
CA GLN A 23 -11.55 -12.90 17.93
C GLN A 23 -12.88 -13.47 17.39
N GLY A 24 -12.96 -14.80 17.29
CA GLY A 24 -14.20 -15.53 16.99
C GLY A 24 -14.72 -15.33 15.57
N GLU A 25 -15.99 -15.69 15.37
CA GLU A 25 -16.68 -15.66 14.08
C GLU A 25 -17.26 -14.27 13.78
N PHE A 26 -16.41 -13.25 13.79
CA PHE A 26 -16.84 -11.86 13.73
C PHE A 26 -17.63 -11.50 12.46
N TRP A 27 -17.53 -12.29 11.39
CA TRP A 27 -18.27 -12.06 10.15
C TRP A 27 -19.77 -12.28 10.28
N ARG A 28 -20.24 -13.02 11.29
CA ARG A 28 -21.67 -13.31 11.46
C ARG A 28 -22.52 -12.08 11.79
N HIS A 29 -21.90 -10.93 12.12
CA HIS A 29 -22.63 -9.66 12.25
C HIS A 29 -23.20 -9.20 10.91
N VAL A 30 -22.55 -9.56 9.78
CA VAL A 30 -23.04 -9.26 8.43
C VAL A 30 -24.17 -10.24 8.12
N PRO A 31 -25.41 -9.79 7.85
CA PRO A 31 -26.55 -10.68 7.61
C PRO A 31 -26.30 -11.71 6.52
N ALA A 32 -25.62 -11.32 5.43
CA ALA A 32 -25.26 -12.20 4.34
C ALA A 32 -24.29 -13.34 4.73
N TYR A 33 -23.56 -13.21 5.85
CA TYR A 33 -22.57 -14.18 6.31
C TYR A 33 -22.95 -14.84 7.66
N ARG A 34 -24.14 -14.58 8.19
CA ARG A 34 -24.60 -15.06 9.51
C ARG A 34 -24.56 -16.59 9.66
N GLU A 35 -24.95 -17.28 8.60
CA GLU A 35 -25.03 -18.75 8.54
C GLU A 35 -23.75 -19.40 7.98
N VAL A 36 -22.72 -18.60 7.65
CA VAL A 36 -21.45 -19.11 7.14
C VAL A 36 -20.61 -19.58 8.33
N ASP A 37 -20.30 -20.88 8.38
CA ASP A 37 -19.45 -21.46 9.41
C ASP A 37 -17.96 -21.07 9.24
N GLU A 38 -17.17 -21.27 10.30
CA GLU A 38 -15.73 -20.96 10.28
C GLU A 38 -14.98 -21.67 9.15
N ALA A 39 -15.26 -22.95 8.89
CA ALA A 39 -14.55 -23.70 7.87
C ALA A 39 -14.77 -23.10 6.46
N THR A 40 -16.01 -22.74 6.14
CA THR A 40 -16.39 -22.11 4.88
C THR A 40 -15.83 -20.70 4.79
N PHE A 41 -15.92 -19.91 5.86
CA PHE A 41 -15.39 -18.55 5.87
C PHE A 41 -13.86 -18.53 5.72
N LEU A 42 -13.15 -19.50 6.29
CA LEU A 42 -11.71 -19.66 6.13
C LEU A 42 -11.29 -20.24 4.77
N ASP A 43 -12.22 -20.73 3.94
CA ASP A 43 -11.87 -21.13 2.58
C ASP A 43 -11.60 -19.91 1.69
N HIS A 44 -10.37 -19.78 1.23
CA HIS A 44 -9.98 -18.68 0.33
C HIS A 44 -10.68 -18.73 -1.02
N LEU A 45 -11.10 -19.90 -1.52
CA LEU A 45 -11.85 -20.01 -2.77
C LEU A 45 -13.27 -19.47 -2.59
N TRP A 46 -13.92 -19.79 -1.46
CA TRP A 46 -15.18 -19.18 -1.07
C TRP A 46 -15.05 -17.65 -0.99
N GLN A 47 -14.03 -17.14 -0.32
CA GLN A 47 -13.77 -15.69 -0.23
C GLN A 47 -13.60 -15.02 -1.60
N GLN A 48 -12.89 -15.67 -2.53
CA GLN A 48 -12.71 -15.15 -3.89
C GLN A 48 -14.01 -15.18 -4.71
N LYS A 49 -14.80 -16.25 -4.59
CA LYS A 49 -16.08 -16.43 -5.28
C LYS A 49 -17.12 -15.40 -4.81
N HIS A 50 -17.15 -15.12 -3.51
CA HIS A 50 -18.09 -14.20 -2.87
C HIS A 50 -17.52 -12.78 -2.68
N SER A 51 -16.41 -12.46 -3.36
CA SER A 51 -15.91 -11.07 -3.39
C SER A 51 -16.87 -10.18 -4.15
N ILE A 52 -17.25 -9.08 -3.51
CA ILE A 52 -18.10 -8.02 -4.07
C ILE A 52 -17.33 -7.27 -5.17
N LYS A 53 -17.94 -7.08 -6.33
CA LYS A 53 -17.36 -6.44 -7.51
C LYS A 53 -18.26 -5.37 -8.11
N THR A 54 -19.57 -5.44 -7.87
CA THR A 54 -20.54 -4.47 -8.40
C THR A 54 -21.25 -3.70 -7.27
N PRO A 55 -21.83 -2.53 -7.56
CA PRO A 55 -22.68 -1.82 -6.61
C PRO A 55 -23.83 -2.70 -6.10
N GLU A 56 -24.50 -3.44 -6.99
CA GLU A 56 -25.67 -4.26 -6.64
C GLU A 56 -25.30 -5.38 -5.66
N GLU A 57 -24.14 -6.03 -5.87
CA GLU A 57 -23.62 -7.04 -4.95
C GLU A 57 -23.32 -6.43 -3.57
N LEU A 58 -22.71 -5.24 -3.53
CA LEU A 58 -22.40 -4.54 -2.29
C LEU A 58 -23.68 -4.18 -1.53
N ILE A 59 -24.58 -3.47 -2.21
CA ILE A 59 -25.85 -2.98 -1.66
C ILE A 59 -26.69 -4.16 -1.17
N GLY A 60 -26.81 -5.23 -1.96
CA GLY A 60 -27.50 -6.46 -1.55
C GLY A 60 -26.93 -7.09 -0.28
N THR A 61 -25.63 -6.92 -0.03
CA THR A 61 -24.95 -7.43 1.16
C THR A 61 -25.13 -6.54 2.39
N ILE A 62 -25.19 -5.21 2.21
CA ILE A 62 -25.14 -4.23 3.32
C ILE A 62 -26.45 -3.47 3.56
N ARG A 63 -27.48 -3.66 2.74
CA ARG A 63 -28.77 -2.94 2.82
C ARG A 63 -29.43 -2.95 4.20
N ASP A 64 -29.23 -4.00 4.98
CA ASP A 64 -29.81 -4.15 6.31
C ASP A 64 -28.81 -3.75 7.44
N LEU A 65 -27.62 -3.24 7.06
CA LEU A 65 -26.55 -2.81 7.94
C LEU A 65 -26.35 -1.29 7.93
N ALA A 66 -26.68 -0.63 6.82
CA ALA A 66 -26.42 0.78 6.63
C ALA A 66 -27.70 1.56 6.28
N PRO A 67 -27.82 2.84 6.69
CA PRO A 67 -28.95 3.69 6.31
C PRO A 67 -29.08 3.86 4.79
N SER A 68 -30.31 4.09 4.30
CA SER A 68 -30.59 4.23 2.87
C SER A 68 -29.80 5.35 2.20
N GLU A 69 -29.57 6.45 2.91
CA GLU A 69 -28.79 7.60 2.45
C GLU A 69 -27.31 7.24 2.26
N PHE A 70 -26.77 6.38 3.11
CA PHE A 70 -25.39 5.89 3.00
C PHE A 70 -25.25 4.96 1.78
N VAL A 71 -26.24 4.10 1.57
CA VAL A 71 -26.29 3.21 0.40
C VAL A 71 -26.34 4.00 -0.91
N ALA A 72 -27.20 5.03 -0.98
CA ALA A 72 -27.29 5.91 -2.14
C ALA A 72 -25.99 6.68 -2.42
N ASP A 73 -25.30 7.13 -1.36
CA ASP A 73 -24.01 7.83 -1.48
C ASP A 73 -22.88 6.92 -2.00
N ILE A 74 -22.88 5.64 -1.60
CA ILE A 74 -21.99 4.64 -2.18
C ILE A 74 -22.29 4.42 -3.66
N GLU A 75 -23.56 4.22 -4.03
CA GLU A 75 -23.95 3.98 -5.42
C GLU A 75 -23.48 5.11 -6.34
N ALA A 76 -23.70 6.37 -5.93
CA ALA A 76 -23.17 7.54 -6.62
C ALA A 76 -21.63 7.56 -6.65
N GLY A 77 -20.97 7.12 -5.58
CA GLY A 77 -19.51 7.06 -5.50
C GLY A 77 -18.87 6.05 -6.46
N PHE A 78 -19.56 4.95 -6.78
CA PHE A 78 -19.05 3.94 -7.71
C PHE A 78 -18.89 4.48 -9.13
N ALA A 79 -19.79 5.36 -9.59
CA ALA A 79 -19.73 5.97 -10.91
C ALA A 79 -18.47 6.84 -11.13
N HIS A 80 -17.86 7.31 -10.04
CA HIS A 80 -16.69 8.20 -10.08
C HIS A 80 -15.39 7.51 -9.65
N ALA A 81 -15.38 6.17 -9.54
CA ALA A 81 -14.24 5.43 -9.05
C ALA A 81 -13.20 5.12 -10.17
N PRO A 82 -11.96 5.63 -10.08
CA PRO A 82 -10.92 5.32 -11.07
C PRO A 82 -10.35 3.91 -10.93
N MET A 83 -10.50 3.31 -9.74
CA MET A 83 -10.17 1.93 -9.46
C MET A 83 -11.45 1.11 -9.36
N ALA A 84 -11.52 -0.02 -10.07
CA ALA A 84 -12.62 -0.96 -9.95
C ALA A 84 -12.78 -1.42 -8.49
N VAL A 85 -14.00 -1.67 -8.04
CA VAL A 85 -14.22 -2.16 -6.68
C VAL A 85 -14.08 -3.68 -6.65
N ARG A 86 -13.31 -4.18 -5.69
CA ARG A 86 -13.30 -5.59 -5.31
C ARG A 86 -13.04 -5.73 -3.83
N VAL A 87 -13.99 -6.28 -3.08
CA VAL A 87 -13.90 -6.42 -1.62
C VAL A 87 -14.22 -7.86 -1.21
N SER A 88 -13.35 -8.50 -0.44
CA SER A 88 -13.58 -9.85 0.08
C SER A 88 -14.63 -9.85 1.20
N PRO A 89 -15.37 -10.95 1.42
CA PRO A 89 -16.21 -11.11 2.61
C PRO A 89 -15.47 -10.82 3.91
N TYR A 90 -14.19 -11.23 4.01
CA TYR A 90 -13.32 -10.90 5.13
C TYR A 90 -13.18 -9.39 5.34
N ALA A 91 -12.74 -8.64 4.32
CA ALA A 91 -12.55 -7.20 4.44
C ALA A 91 -13.87 -6.49 4.78
N LEU A 92 -14.98 -6.89 4.14
CA LEU A 92 -16.31 -6.34 4.42
C LEU A 92 -16.76 -6.61 5.88
N SER A 93 -16.41 -7.77 6.42
CA SER A 93 -16.72 -8.17 7.80
C SER A 93 -15.89 -7.43 8.87
N LEU A 94 -14.81 -6.76 8.47
CA LEU A 94 -14.01 -5.93 9.38
C LEU A 94 -14.61 -4.55 9.61
N ILE A 95 -15.40 -4.05 8.66
CA ILE A 95 -16.05 -2.73 8.71
C ILE A 95 -16.98 -2.65 9.93
N ASP A 96 -16.86 -1.56 10.68
CA ASP A 96 -17.86 -1.18 11.68
C ASP A 96 -19.05 -0.49 11.01
N TRP A 97 -20.14 -1.24 10.85
CA TRP A 97 -21.38 -0.75 10.25
C TRP A 97 -22.19 0.16 11.17
N ASN A 98 -21.77 0.38 12.43
CA ASN A 98 -22.39 1.41 13.29
C ASN A 98 -21.84 2.82 13.01
N ASP A 99 -20.64 2.93 12.44
CA ASP A 99 -20.04 4.20 11.99
C ASP A 99 -19.29 4.02 10.65
N PRO A 100 -20.00 3.64 9.58
CA PRO A 100 -19.35 3.26 8.33
C PRO A 100 -18.69 4.45 7.63
N HIS A 101 -19.15 5.69 7.86
CA HIS A 101 -18.52 6.89 7.29
C HIS A 101 -17.07 7.06 7.75
N ASN A 102 -16.79 6.78 9.03
CA ASN A 102 -15.46 6.92 9.62
C ASN A 102 -14.66 5.62 9.67
N ASP A 103 -15.25 4.48 9.30
CA ASP A 103 -14.58 3.19 9.35
C ASP A 103 -13.30 3.15 8.47
N PRO A 104 -12.14 2.80 9.04
CA PRO A 104 -10.85 2.82 8.36
C PRO A 104 -10.70 1.75 7.27
N ILE A 105 -11.48 0.66 7.34
CA ILE A 105 -11.48 -0.39 6.32
C ILE A 105 -12.30 0.07 5.13
N ARG A 106 -13.51 0.60 5.35
CA ARG A 106 -14.36 1.15 4.29
C ARG A 106 -13.64 2.23 3.50
N ARG A 107 -12.97 3.18 4.18
CA ARG A 107 -12.19 4.27 3.54
C ARG A 107 -11.27 3.77 2.43
N GLN A 108 -10.65 2.61 2.64
CA GLN A 108 -9.66 2.02 1.74
C GLN A 108 -10.24 1.36 0.49
N PHE A 109 -11.51 0.94 0.51
CA PHE A 109 -12.07 0.05 -0.51
C PHE A 109 -13.38 0.52 -1.14
N ILE A 110 -14.26 1.19 -0.41
CA ILE A 110 -15.60 1.55 -0.89
C ILE A 110 -15.69 3.07 -1.07
N PRO A 111 -15.87 3.56 -2.31
CA PRO A 111 -16.00 4.99 -2.59
C PRO A 111 -17.34 5.54 -2.09
N MET A 112 -17.37 6.84 -1.78
CA MET A 112 -18.58 7.58 -1.43
C MET A 112 -18.57 8.92 -2.15
N ALA A 113 -19.65 9.28 -2.82
CA ALA A 113 -19.73 10.53 -3.58
C ALA A 113 -19.54 11.77 -2.70
N SER A 114 -20.14 11.77 -1.50
CA SER A 114 -20.07 12.87 -0.53
C SER A 114 -18.66 13.21 -0.05
N SER A 115 -17.73 12.26 -0.18
CA SER A 115 -16.34 12.42 0.25
C SER A 115 -15.38 12.83 -0.87
N LEU A 116 -15.82 12.77 -2.13
CA LEU A 116 -14.95 13.07 -3.26
C LEU A 116 -14.55 14.55 -3.25
N LEU A 117 -13.25 14.78 -3.39
CA LEU A 117 -12.66 16.09 -3.60
C LEU A 117 -12.08 16.16 -5.02
N PRO A 118 -12.04 17.36 -5.63
CA PRO A 118 -11.32 17.54 -6.89
C PRO A 118 -9.85 17.12 -6.76
N ASP A 119 -9.32 16.49 -7.80
CA ASP A 119 -7.90 16.18 -7.87
C ASP A 119 -7.04 17.44 -7.83
N HIS A 120 -5.86 17.33 -7.25
CA HIS A 120 -4.88 18.41 -7.26
C HIS A 120 -4.55 18.82 -8.72
N PRO A 121 -4.42 20.12 -9.05
CA PRO A 121 -4.14 20.60 -10.42
C PRO A 121 -2.79 20.15 -11.00
N ARG A 122 -1.95 19.49 -10.19
CA ARG A 122 -0.63 18.95 -10.56
C ARG A 122 -0.60 17.42 -10.59
N LEU A 123 -1.76 16.78 -10.45
CA LEU A 123 -1.88 15.33 -10.50
C LEU A 123 -1.79 14.86 -11.96
N THR A 124 -1.08 13.76 -12.15
CA THR A 124 -1.06 12.97 -13.39
C THR A 124 -1.44 11.52 -13.07
N LEU A 125 -1.98 10.80 -14.05
CA LEU A 125 -2.51 9.45 -13.83
C LEU A 125 -1.40 8.44 -13.48
N ASP A 126 -0.25 8.53 -14.15
CA ASP A 126 0.98 7.81 -13.79
C ASP A 126 1.92 8.77 -13.04
N SER A 127 1.51 9.18 -11.84
CA SER A 127 2.21 10.19 -11.03
C SER A 127 3.64 9.81 -10.66
N LEU A 128 3.98 8.52 -10.79
CA LEU A 128 5.32 8.01 -10.56
C LEU A 128 6.15 7.88 -11.83
N HIS A 129 5.60 8.06 -13.03
CA HIS A 129 6.27 7.79 -14.32
C HIS A 129 6.79 6.34 -14.45
N GLU A 130 5.99 5.36 -14.04
CA GLU A 130 6.39 3.95 -14.16
C GLU A 130 6.43 3.48 -15.62
N GLN A 131 5.59 4.03 -16.50
CA GLN A 131 5.56 3.65 -17.91
C GLN A 131 6.80 4.12 -18.69
N ASP A 132 7.24 5.36 -18.46
CA ASP A 132 8.43 5.91 -19.13
C ASP A 132 9.72 5.22 -18.67
N ASP A 133 9.74 4.72 -17.43
CA ASP A 133 10.83 3.94 -16.86
C ASP A 133 10.78 2.44 -17.27
N SER A 134 9.93 2.04 -18.23
CA SER A 134 9.68 0.64 -18.60
C SER A 134 10.42 0.21 -19.89
N PRO A 135 11.62 -0.40 -19.81
CA PRO A 135 12.37 -0.86 -20.99
C PRO A 135 11.69 -1.98 -21.78
N VAL A 136 10.88 -2.81 -21.12
CA VAL A 136 10.06 -3.87 -21.72
C VAL A 136 8.71 -3.94 -20.99
N PRO A 137 7.64 -4.47 -21.62
CA PRO A 137 6.32 -4.54 -20.97
C PRO A 137 6.37 -5.27 -19.62
N GLY A 138 5.87 -4.61 -18.58
CA GLY A 138 5.78 -5.17 -17.23
C GLY A 138 7.11 -5.20 -16.46
N LEU A 139 8.14 -4.46 -16.88
CA LEU A 139 9.36 -4.28 -16.11
C LEU A 139 9.73 -2.80 -16.04
N VAL A 140 9.70 -2.22 -14.84
CA VAL A 140 10.07 -0.84 -14.56
C VAL A 140 11.49 -0.80 -13.98
N HIS A 141 12.40 -0.05 -14.58
CA HIS A 141 13.80 0.05 -14.17
C HIS A 141 14.20 1.52 -13.96
N ARG A 142 13.85 2.07 -12.78
CA ARG A 142 14.15 3.45 -12.37
C ARG A 142 15.51 3.63 -11.71
N TYR A 143 15.88 2.69 -10.86
CA TYR A 143 17.08 2.79 -10.02
C TYR A 143 18.17 1.91 -10.59
N THR A 144 19.42 2.31 -10.42
CA THR A 144 20.58 1.61 -10.98
C THR A 144 20.59 0.10 -10.74
N ASP A 145 20.29 -0.35 -9.52
CA ASP A 145 20.52 -1.73 -9.07
C ASP A 145 19.24 -2.55 -8.85
N LYS A 146 18.07 -1.98 -9.18
CA LYS A 146 16.79 -2.62 -8.86
C LYS A 146 15.69 -2.32 -9.87
N ALA A 147 14.89 -3.34 -10.12
CA ALA A 147 13.76 -3.28 -11.04
C ALA A 147 12.47 -3.81 -10.39
N LEU A 148 11.34 -3.37 -10.92
CA LEU A 148 10.00 -3.77 -10.53
C LEU A 148 9.36 -4.55 -11.67
N PHE A 149 9.12 -5.83 -11.42
CA PHE A 149 8.50 -6.77 -12.36
C PHE A 149 7.01 -6.93 -12.04
N LEU A 150 6.15 -6.74 -13.05
CA LEU A 150 4.69 -6.71 -12.97
C LEU A 150 4.08 -7.88 -13.78
N PRO A 151 4.19 -9.14 -13.30
CA PRO A 151 3.77 -10.33 -14.06
C PRO A 151 2.25 -10.54 -14.18
N LEU A 152 1.42 -9.71 -13.54
CA LEU A 152 -0.03 -9.85 -13.51
C LEU A 152 -0.71 -8.51 -13.21
N ASN A 153 -1.99 -8.41 -13.53
CA ASN A 153 -2.79 -7.19 -13.36
C ASN A 153 -4.03 -7.35 -12.47
N VAL A 154 -4.13 -8.43 -11.69
CA VAL A 154 -5.30 -8.73 -10.85
C VAL A 154 -4.92 -8.77 -9.38
N CYS A 155 -5.85 -8.32 -8.53
CA CYS A 155 -5.70 -8.35 -7.08
C CYS A 155 -6.84 -9.16 -6.42
N PRO A 156 -6.64 -9.70 -5.21
CA PRO A 156 -7.72 -10.29 -4.42
C PRO A 156 -8.75 -9.24 -3.95
N VAL A 157 -8.30 -8.00 -3.76
CA VAL A 157 -9.11 -6.80 -3.52
C VAL A 157 -8.50 -5.60 -4.25
N TYR A 158 -9.30 -4.59 -4.56
CA TYR A 158 -8.81 -3.37 -5.18
C TYR A 158 -8.85 -2.21 -4.18
N CYS A 159 -7.68 -1.66 -3.86
CA CYS A 159 -7.55 -0.51 -2.98
C CYS A 159 -7.87 0.76 -3.78
N ARG A 160 -8.73 1.65 -3.25
CA ARG A 160 -9.06 2.93 -3.89
C ARG A 160 -7.80 3.76 -4.20
N PHE A 161 -6.82 3.71 -3.32
CA PHE A 161 -5.54 4.41 -3.42
C PHE A 161 -4.45 3.64 -4.20
N CYS A 162 -4.83 2.72 -5.09
CA CYS A 162 -3.85 1.98 -5.88
C CYS A 162 -3.13 2.90 -6.87
N THR A 163 -1.82 3.07 -6.70
CA THR A 163 -0.96 3.91 -7.56
C THR A 163 -0.88 3.41 -8.99
N ARG A 164 -1.19 2.14 -9.22
CA ARG A 164 -1.23 1.51 -10.54
C ARG A 164 -2.63 1.38 -11.08
N SER A 165 -3.54 2.28 -10.71
CA SER A 165 -4.90 2.27 -11.24
C SER A 165 -4.99 2.43 -12.75
N TYR A 166 -3.92 2.91 -13.39
CA TYR A 166 -3.78 2.94 -14.84
C TYR A 166 -3.55 1.55 -15.49
N ALA A 167 -3.20 0.50 -14.74
CA ALA A 167 -2.87 -0.83 -15.29
C ALA A 167 -3.55 -2.02 -14.60
N ILE A 168 -4.02 -1.84 -13.36
CA ILE A 168 -4.53 -2.91 -12.50
C ILE A 168 -6.06 -2.93 -12.51
N GLY A 169 -6.61 -4.14 -12.60
CA GLY A 169 -8.05 -4.38 -12.65
C GLY A 169 -8.65 -4.35 -14.05
N PRO A 170 -9.99 -4.48 -14.15
CA PRO A 170 -10.72 -4.18 -15.38
C PRO A 170 -10.80 -2.66 -15.62
N ASP A 171 -11.18 -2.27 -16.82
CA ASP A 171 -11.49 -0.88 -17.16
C ASP A 171 -12.62 -0.32 -16.28
N THR A 172 -12.60 0.98 -16.02
CA THR A 172 -13.66 1.72 -15.33
C THR A 172 -14.17 2.85 -16.21
N GLU A 173 -15.28 3.49 -15.85
CA GLU A 173 -15.79 4.67 -16.57
C GLU A 173 -14.76 5.82 -16.63
N GLU A 174 -13.83 5.84 -15.68
CA GLU A 174 -12.84 6.90 -15.50
C GLU A 174 -11.47 6.61 -16.14
N VAL A 175 -11.13 5.33 -16.38
CA VAL A 175 -9.77 4.91 -16.76
C VAL A 175 -9.78 3.60 -17.56
N ASP A 176 -9.32 3.68 -18.81
CA ASP A 176 -8.91 2.53 -19.64
C ASP A 176 -7.54 1.99 -19.20
N LYS A 177 -7.41 0.68 -18.95
CA LYS A 177 -6.19 0.09 -18.39
C LYS A 177 -5.16 -0.26 -19.46
N VAL A 178 -3.89 0.06 -19.19
CA VAL A 178 -2.77 -0.37 -20.04
C VAL A 178 -2.47 -1.86 -19.86
N SER A 179 -1.98 -2.50 -20.93
CA SER A 179 -1.68 -3.94 -20.93
C SER A 179 -0.31 -4.24 -20.32
N LEU A 180 -0.28 -5.13 -19.32
CA LEU A 180 0.94 -5.68 -18.73
C LEU A 180 1.32 -7.05 -19.34
N ALA A 181 2.55 -7.51 -19.10
CA ALA A 181 2.98 -8.86 -19.41
C ALA A 181 2.34 -9.87 -18.44
N LYS A 182 1.36 -10.65 -18.91
CA LYS A 182 0.49 -11.50 -18.06
C LYS A 182 0.77 -12.99 -18.19
N THR A 183 1.60 -13.40 -19.16
CA THR A 183 1.85 -14.80 -19.47
C THR A 183 3.33 -15.18 -19.35
N PRO A 184 3.66 -16.44 -19.05
CA PRO A 184 5.05 -16.90 -19.01
C PRO A 184 5.87 -16.61 -20.27
N ALA A 185 5.23 -16.61 -21.44
CA ALA A 185 5.87 -16.26 -22.72
C ALA A 185 6.25 -14.77 -22.77
N GLN A 186 5.38 -13.88 -22.28
CA GLN A 186 5.64 -12.44 -22.23
C GLN A 186 6.71 -12.09 -21.18
N TRP A 187 6.81 -12.85 -20.10
CA TRP A 187 7.81 -12.63 -19.05
C TRP A 187 9.25 -12.87 -19.51
N GLN A 188 9.45 -13.64 -20.59
CA GLN A 188 10.81 -13.93 -21.10
C GLN A 188 11.60 -12.67 -21.45
N GLN A 189 10.93 -11.63 -21.97
CA GLN A 189 11.60 -10.35 -22.25
C GLN A 189 12.11 -9.67 -20.98
N ALA A 190 11.34 -9.75 -19.88
CA ALA A 190 11.77 -9.21 -18.59
C ALA A 190 12.95 -10.01 -18.01
N PHE A 191 12.91 -11.34 -18.07
CA PHE A 191 14.04 -12.18 -17.61
C PHE A 191 15.30 -11.95 -18.45
N GLN A 192 15.15 -11.85 -19.78
CA GLN A 192 16.25 -11.54 -20.67
C GLN A 192 16.87 -10.19 -20.31
N TYR A 193 16.05 -9.14 -20.21
CA TYR A 193 16.53 -7.82 -19.83
C TYR A 193 17.29 -7.85 -18.49
N ILE A 194 16.72 -8.50 -17.45
CA ILE A 194 17.39 -8.60 -16.14
C ILE A 194 18.72 -9.35 -16.26
N SER A 195 18.78 -10.41 -17.07
CA SER A 195 20.00 -11.20 -17.26
C SER A 195 21.12 -10.45 -18.00
N GLU A 196 20.77 -9.49 -18.86
CA GLU A 196 21.71 -8.68 -19.64
C GLU A 196 22.24 -7.45 -18.87
N ARG A 197 21.71 -7.18 -17.67
CA ARG A 197 22.01 -6.00 -16.84
C ARG A 197 22.66 -6.43 -15.52
N PRO A 198 23.99 -6.62 -15.47
CA PRO A 198 24.69 -7.17 -14.30
C PRO A 198 24.58 -6.30 -13.04
N GLU A 199 24.22 -5.03 -13.18
CA GLU A 199 23.96 -4.13 -12.05
C GLU A 199 22.65 -4.43 -11.32
N LEU A 200 21.69 -5.15 -11.94
CA LEU A 200 20.39 -5.45 -11.34
C LEU A 200 20.48 -6.57 -10.30
N GLU A 201 20.70 -6.19 -9.04
CA GLU A 201 20.79 -7.14 -7.94
C GLU A 201 19.45 -7.41 -7.23
N ASP A 202 18.47 -6.51 -7.32
CA ASP A 202 17.27 -6.53 -6.48
C ASP A 202 15.97 -6.38 -7.28
N ILE A 203 15.12 -7.42 -7.26
CA ILE A 203 13.91 -7.50 -8.08
C ILE A 203 12.64 -7.52 -7.21
N VAL A 204 11.77 -6.53 -7.38
CA VAL A 204 10.41 -6.56 -6.82
C VAL A 204 9.50 -7.33 -7.76
N ILE A 205 8.82 -8.37 -7.28
CA ILE A 205 7.72 -9.01 -8.00
C ILE A 205 6.41 -8.45 -7.45
N SER A 206 5.68 -7.70 -8.27
CA SER A 206 4.42 -7.04 -7.91
C SER A 206 3.44 -7.08 -9.09
N GLY A 207 2.88 -5.96 -9.54
CA GLY A 207 1.81 -5.90 -10.54
C GLY A 207 0.49 -5.56 -9.86
N GLY A 208 -0.48 -6.45 -10.03
CA GLY A 208 -1.67 -6.47 -9.18
C GLY A 208 -1.28 -6.95 -7.78
N ASP A 209 -1.37 -8.25 -7.55
CA ASP A 209 -1.00 -8.82 -6.27
C ASP A 209 -0.45 -10.24 -6.44
N THR A 210 0.80 -10.48 -6.03
CA THR A 210 1.44 -11.81 -6.17
C THR A 210 0.69 -12.94 -5.46
N TYR A 211 -0.22 -12.64 -4.54
CA TYR A 211 -1.17 -13.61 -4.01
C TYR A 211 -1.96 -14.31 -5.11
N GLN A 212 -2.21 -13.67 -6.24
CA GLN A 212 -3.00 -14.23 -7.35
C GLN A 212 -2.17 -15.07 -8.33
N LEU A 213 -0.85 -15.16 -8.13
CA LEU A 213 -0.03 -16.08 -8.91
C LEU A 213 -0.35 -17.54 -8.52
N PRO A 214 -0.61 -18.43 -9.50
CA PRO A 214 -0.64 -19.87 -9.25
C PRO A 214 0.72 -20.38 -8.73
N PRO A 215 0.75 -21.46 -7.94
CA PRO A 215 2.00 -22.03 -7.40
C PRO A 215 3.10 -22.22 -8.45
N LYS A 216 2.75 -22.82 -9.59
CA LYS A 216 3.67 -23.01 -10.73
C LYS A 216 4.32 -21.72 -11.25
N ASN A 217 3.62 -20.58 -11.18
CA ASN A 217 4.13 -19.31 -11.67
C ASN A 217 5.05 -18.65 -10.64
N ILE A 218 4.77 -18.84 -9.34
CA ILE A 218 5.68 -18.43 -8.26
C ILE A 218 7.01 -19.16 -8.42
N GLU A 219 6.95 -20.47 -8.62
CA GLU A 219 8.15 -21.29 -8.83
C GLU A 219 8.89 -20.88 -10.10
N LEU A 220 8.19 -20.69 -11.22
CA LEU A 220 8.81 -20.26 -12.48
C LEU A 220 9.55 -18.92 -12.33
N ILE A 221 8.87 -17.91 -11.78
CA ILE A 221 9.46 -16.57 -11.61
C ILE A 221 10.62 -16.63 -10.61
N GLY A 222 10.40 -17.25 -9.44
CA GLY A 222 11.41 -17.36 -8.40
C GLY A 222 12.64 -18.11 -8.89
N ASN A 223 12.46 -19.23 -9.59
CA ASN A 223 13.58 -20.01 -10.09
C ASN A 223 14.35 -19.27 -11.18
N ALA A 224 13.66 -18.66 -12.15
CA ALA A 224 14.29 -17.89 -13.21
C ALA A 224 15.16 -16.76 -12.64
N LEU A 225 14.67 -16.01 -11.64
CA LEU A 225 15.44 -14.94 -11.00
C LEU A 225 16.59 -15.48 -10.14
N LEU A 226 16.41 -16.61 -9.45
CA LEU A 226 17.47 -17.24 -8.66
C LEU A 226 18.60 -17.81 -9.54
N ASP A 227 18.30 -18.20 -10.79
CA ASP A 227 19.28 -18.69 -11.76
C ASP A 227 20.19 -17.57 -12.32
N ILE A 228 19.73 -16.32 -12.29
CA ILE A 228 20.53 -15.16 -12.74
C ILE A 228 21.63 -14.88 -11.69
N PRO A 229 22.93 -14.98 -12.03
CA PRO A 229 24.02 -14.94 -11.04
C PRO A 229 24.07 -13.67 -10.19
N HIS A 230 23.87 -12.51 -10.81
CA HIS A 230 23.94 -11.20 -10.14
C HIS A 230 22.69 -10.82 -9.35
N VAL A 231 21.54 -11.48 -9.54
CA VAL A 231 20.35 -11.23 -8.71
C VAL A 231 20.59 -11.76 -7.31
N ARG A 232 20.63 -10.87 -6.32
CA ARG A 232 20.90 -11.16 -4.90
C ARG A 232 19.66 -11.11 -4.03
N ARG A 233 18.66 -10.32 -4.41
CA ARG A 233 17.49 -10.00 -3.59
C ARG A 233 16.22 -10.06 -4.44
N MET A 234 15.15 -10.60 -3.88
CA MET A 234 13.83 -10.49 -4.48
C MET A 234 12.74 -10.45 -3.42
N ARG A 235 11.63 -9.79 -3.75
CA ARG A 235 10.45 -9.79 -2.88
C ARG A 235 9.15 -9.96 -3.64
N PHE A 236 8.29 -10.84 -3.15
CA PHE A 236 6.92 -10.98 -3.61
C PHE A 236 6.04 -9.99 -2.84
N ALA A 237 5.41 -9.04 -3.53
CA ALA A 237 4.56 -8.03 -2.93
C ALA A 237 3.08 -8.45 -2.97
N THR A 238 2.41 -8.43 -1.81
CA THR A 238 1.01 -8.86 -1.68
C THR A 238 0.24 -8.16 -0.56
N LYS A 239 -0.96 -7.65 -0.83
CA LYS A 239 -1.89 -7.21 0.23
C LYS A 239 -2.65 -8.39 0.85
N GLY A 240 -2.58 -9.57 0.24
CA GLY A 240 -3.23 -10.81 0.65
C GLY A 240 -3.34 -11.03 2.16
N PRO A 241 -2.25 -11.01 2.95
CA PRO A 241 -2.30 -11.20 4.40
C PRO A 241 -3.23 -10.24 5.16
N ALA A 242 -3.46 -9.02 4.65
CA ALA A 242 -4.32 -8.02 5.29
C ALA A 242 -5.81 -8.20 5.01
N ILE A 243 -6.18 -8.88 3.92
CA ILE A 243 -7.54 -8.86 3.37
C ILE A 243 -8.10 -10.25 3.03
N MET A 244 -7.22 -11.24 2.96
CA MET A 244 -7.54 -12.65 2.73
C MET A 244 -6.45 -13.54 3.38
N PRO A 245 -6.16 -13.38 4.69
CA PRO A 245 -5.11 -14.15 5.37
C PRO A 245 -5.35 -15.67 5.28
N MET A 246 -6.60 -16.09 5.17
CA MET A 246 -6.98 -17.49 5.12
C MET A 246 -6.45 -18.27 3.90
N LYS A 247 -5.98 -17.61 2.84
CA LYS A 247 -5.29 -18.30 1.73
C LYS A 247 -3.98 -18.93 2.20
N ILE A 248 -3.21 -18.29 3.07
CA ILE A 248 -2.01 -18.90 3.67
C ILE A 248 -2.39 -20.13 4.49
N ILE A 249 -3.57 -20.11 5.14
CA ILE A 249 -4.05 -21.19 5.99
C ILE A 249 -4.55 -22.38 5.17
N THR A 250 -5.23 -22.14 4.05
CA THR A 250 -5.99 -23.17 3.32
C THR A 250 -5.38 -23.58 1.97
N HIS A 251 -4.51 -22.77 1.38
CA HIS A 251 -3.90 -23.05 0.07
C HIS A 251 -2.45 -23.53 0.21
N THR A 252 -2.30 -24.77 0.69
CA THR A 252 -0.99 -25.36 1.00
C THR A 252 -0.02 -25.29 -0.17
N GLU A 253 -0.47 -25.54 -1.41
CA GLU A 253 0.40 -25.51 -2.60
C GLU A 253 1.04 -24.14 -2.85
N TRP A 254 0.33 -23.04 -2.58
CA TRP A 254 0.89 -21.70 -2.74
C TRP A 254 1.88 -21.37 -1.64
N LEU A 255 1.57 -21.78 -0.41
CA LEU A 255 2.48 -21.61 0.72
C LEU A 255 3.75 -22.43 0.49
N ASP A 256 3.63 -23.67 0.02
CA ASP A 256 4.74 -24.56 -0.33
C ASP A 256 5.60 -23.97 -1.46
N ALA A 257 5.00 -23.44 -2.53
CA ALA A 257 5.74 -22.80 -3.62
C ALA A 257 6.57 -21.60 -3.15
N ILE A 258 6.00 -20.70 -2.34
CA ILE A 258 6.76 -19.57 -1.76
C ILE A 258 7.87 -20.08 -0.83
N THR A 259 7.57 -21.08 0.00
CA THR A 259 8.54 -21.69 0.93
C THR A 259 9.73 -22.26 0.15
N ALA A 260 9.46 -23.00 -0.93
CA ALA A 260 10.49 -23.61 -1.76
C ALA A 260 11.44 -22.57 -2.37
N ILE A 261 10.92 -21.44 -2.87
CA ILE A 261 11.74 -20.36 -3.41
C ILE A 261 12.54 -19.66 -2.32
N VAL A 262 11.94 -19.42 -1.14
CA VAL A 262 12.65 -18.83 0.01
C VAL A 262 13.80 -19.74 0.48
N ASP A 263 13.55 -21.04 0.63
CA ASP A 263 14.55 -22.02 1.04
C ASP A 263 15.67 -22.16 0.01
N ARG A 264 15.32 -22.17 -1.28
CA ARG A 264 16.31 -22.18 -2.37
C ARG A 264 17.16 -20.91 -2.34
N GLY A 265 16.54 -19.74 -2.19
CA GLY A 265 17.24 -18.47 -2.03
C GLY A 265 18.23 -18.51 -0.87
N ARG A 266 17.78 -18.97 0.30
CA ARG A 266 18.62 -19.11 1.50
C ARG A 266 19.83 -20.04 1.25
N LYS A 267 19.63 -21.19 0.58
CA LYS A 267 20.73 -22.12 0.21
C LYS A 267 21.74 -21.49 -0.75
N LEU A 268 21.30 -20.60 -1.64
CA LEU A 268 22.15 -19.84 -2.57
C LEU A 268 22.74 -18.57 -1.94
N GLY A 269 22.42 -18.26 -0.67
CA GLY A 269 22.81 -17.02 -0.01
C GLY A 269 22.18 -15.78 -0.65
N LYS A 270 20.97 -15.91 -1.20
CA LYS A 270 20.15 -14.84 -1.81
C LYS A 270 18.95 -14.53 -0.90
N ASP A 271 18.60 -13.25 -0.76
CA ASP A 271 17.49 -12.81 0.09
C ASP A 271 16.16 -12.90 -0.68
N VAL A 272 15.23 -13.72 -0.20
CA VAL A 272 13.87 -13.84 -0.76
C VAL A 272 12.88 -13.61 0.36
N VAL A 273 12.03 -12.58 0.21
CA VAL A 273 11.11 -12.17 1.28
C VAL A 273 9.71 -11.90 0.75
N LEU A 274 8.76 -11.81 1.68
CA LEU A 274 7.41 -11.35 1.39
C LEU A 274 7.26 -9.88 1.81
N HIS A 275 6.70 -9.06 0.93
CA HIS A 275 6.25 -7.71 1.29
C HIS A 275 4.72 -7.71 1.37
N THR A 276 4.18 -7.12 2.43
CA THR A 276 2.74 -7.01 2.66
C THR A 276 2.26 -5.60 2.94
N HIS A 277 0.94 -5.39 2.97
CA HIS A 277 0.32 -4.06 2.87
C HIS A 277 -0.88 -3.86 3.83
N PHE A 278 -0.61 -3.93 5.13
CA PHE A 278 -1.49 -3.44 6.19
C PHE A 278 -1.41 -1.91 6.31
N ASN A 279 -2.56 -1.27 6.52
CA ASN A 279 -2.73 0.16 6.76
C ASN A 279 -3.57 0.44 8.02
N ALA A 280 -4.40 -0.48 8.48
CA ALA A 280 -5.26 -0.27 9.64
C ALA A 280 -5.01 -1.35 10.70
N PRO A 281 -4.93 -1.00 12.00
CA PRO A 281 -4.87 -1.99 13.08
C PRO A 281 -5.95 -3.07 12.98
N GLU A 282 -7.13 -2.71 12.48
CA GLU A 282 -8.32 -3.54 12.34
C GLU A 282 -8.16 -4.67 11.29
N GLU A 283 -7.20 -4.55 10.36
CA GLU A 283 -6.86 -5.62 9.39
C GLU A 283 -6.14 -6.81 10.06
N ILE A 284 -5.63 -6.64 11.29
CA ILE A 284 -4.89 -7.66 12.04
C ILE A 284 -5.83 -8.34 13.04
N THR A 285 -6.29 -9.54 12.66
CA THR A 285 -7.21 -10.37 13.45
C THR A 285 -6.54 -11.67 13.93
N TRP A 286 -7.29 -12.52 14.64
CA TRP A 286 -6.83 -13.87 14.97
C TRP A 286 -6.50 -14.71 13.72
N ILE A 287 -7.23 -14.52 12.61
CA ILE A 287 -6.99 -15.20 11.34
C ILE A 287 -5.65 -14.72 10.74
N THR A 288 -5.40 -13.42 10.79
CA THR A 288 -4.12 -12.83 10.38
C THR A 288 -2.98 -13.39 11.24
N GLN A 289 -3.14 -13.44 12.56
CA GLN A 289 -2.12 -13.98 13.47
C GLN A 289 -1.78 -15.45 13.13
N LYS A 290 -2.79 -16.29 12.85
CA LYS A 290 -2.60 -17.68 12.44
C LYS A 290 -1.83 -17.77 11.11
N ALA A 291 -2.23 -17.01 10.11
CA ALA A 291 -1.56 -16.97 8.80
C ALA A 291 -0.10 -16.51 8.91
N MET A 292 0.15 -15.42 9.64
CA MET A 292 1.51 -14.90 9.84
C MET A 292 2.38 -15.83 10.67
N GLY A 293 1.81 -16.56 11.63
CA GLY A 293 2.49 -17.63 12.37
C GLY A 293 3.04 -18.71 11.43
N MET A 294 2.23 -19.18 10.48
CA MET A 294 2.65 -20.19 9.50
C MET A 294 3.79 -19.69 8.59
N LEU A 295 3.73 -18.43 8.13
CA LEU A 295 4.83 -17.83 7.36
C LEU A 295 6.12 -17.74 8.19
N PHE A 296 6.00 -17.31 9.45
CA PHE A 296 7.12 -17.17 10.37
C PHE A 296 7.78 -18.52 10.69
N GLU A 297 6.99 -19.55 10.99
CA GLU A 297 7.47 -20.92 11.26
C GLU A 297 8.22 -21.52 10.06
N ARG A 298 7.82 -21.17 8.85
CA ARG A 298 8.50 -21.57 7.60
C ARG A 298 9.72 -20.71 7.27
N GLY A 299 10.09 -19.77 8.14
CA GLY A 299 11.26 -18.90 7.95
C GLY A 299 11.09 -17.88 6.83
N ILE A 300 9.86 -17.51 6.48
CA ILE A 300 9.54 -16.50 5.47
C ILE A 300 9.51 -15.13 6.17
N PHE A 301 10.55 -14.33 5.94
CA PHE A 301 10.61 -12.99 6.49
C PHE A 301 9.58 -12.09 5.78
N THR A 302 8.69 -11.45 6.56
CA THR A 302 7.62 -10.60 6.03
C THR A 302 7.80 -9.16 6.47
N ARG A 303 7.84 -8.24 5.50
CA ARG A 303 7.96 -6.80 5.71
C ARG A 303 6.66 -6.10 5.34
N ASN A 304 6.24 -5.08 6.06
CA ASN A 304 5.04 -4.31 5.74
C ASN A 304 5.37 -2.93 5.16
N GLN A 305 4.70 -2.62 4.05
CA GLN A 305 4.61 -1.31 3.44
C GLN A 305 3.20 -0.77 3.71
N SER A 306 3.06 0.22 4.58
CA SER A 306 1.80 0.96 4.77
C SER A 306 1.79 2.21 3.92
N VAL A 307 0.61 2.77 3.67
CA VAL A 307 0.40 4.14 3.16
C VAL A 307 -0.24 4.96 4.27
N LEU A 308 0.19 6.22 4.43
CA LEU A 308 -0.38 7.16 5.39
C LEU A 308 -1.69 7.73 4.81
N ILE A 309 -2.82 7.20 5.27
CA ILE A 309 -4.15 7.46 4.72
C ILE A 309 -4.99 8.20 5.76
N ARG A 310 -5.58 9.32 5.31
CA ARG A 310 -6.43 10.20 6.12
C ARG A 310 -7.65 9.46 6.65
N GLY A 311 -7.87 9.52 7.97
CA GLY A 311 -8.95 8.80 8.66
C GLY A 311 -8.74 7.29 8.76
N VAL A 312 -7.53 6.79 8.48
CA VAL A 312 -7.19 5.36 8.59
C VAL A 312 -6.04 5.14 9.57
N ASN A 313 -4.91 5.82 9.36
CA ASN A 313 -3.70 5.67 10.18
C ASN A 313 -2.87 6.96 10.29
N ASP A 314 -3.49 8.10 10.00
CA ASP A 314 -2.89 9.43 10.00
C ASP A 314 -2.77 10.08 11.39
N SER A 315 -3.11 9.35 12.47
CA SER A 315 -2.84 9.78 13.83
C SER A 315 -1.64 9.06 14.44
N PRO A 316 -0.85 9.73 15.29
CA PRO A 316 0.26 9.11 16.01
C PRO A 316 -0.10 7.82 16.77
N GLU A 317 -1.25 7.82 17.44
CA GLU A 317 -1.73 6.68 18.25
C GLU A 317 -2.13 5.49 17.37
N ARG A 318 -2.84 5.76 16.26
CA ARG A 318 -3.27 4.70 15.33
C ARG A 318 -2.08 4.08 14.61
N MET A 319 -1.13 4.89 14.17
CA MET A 319 0.09 4.39 13.54
C MET A 319 0.96 3.59 14.53
N ALA A 320 1.14 4.08 15.76
CA ALA A 320 1.85 3.33 16.80
C ALA A 320 1.16 2.00 17.14
N MET A 321 -0.18 1.98 17.16
CA MET A 321 -0.96 0.75 17.32
C MET A 321 -0.71 -0.24 16.18
N LEU A 322 -0.74 0.23 14.92
CA LEU A 322 -0.47 -0.59 13.74
C LEU A 322 0.93 -1.20 13.81
N VAL A 323 1.94 -0.37 14.04
CA VAL A 323 3.36 -0.78 14.15
C VAL A 323 3.55 -1.83 15.25
N LYS A 324 2.93 -1.65 16.42
CA LYS A 324 2.98 -2.65 17.51
C LYS A 324 2.26 -3.94 17.18
N ARG A 325 1.10 -3.88 16.51
CA ARG A 325 0.36 -5.07 16.05
C ARG A 325 1.15 -5.86 15.02
N LEU A 326 1.76 -5.19 14.04
CA LEU A 326 2.63 -5.82 13.04
C LEU A 326 3.75 -6.61 13.74
N GLY A 327 4.48 -5.96 14.65
CA GLY A 327 5.53 -6.63 15.43
C GLY A 327 5.00 -7.79 16.28
N HIS A 328 3.79 -7.70 16.80
CA HIS A 328 3.15 -8.77 17.58
C HIS A 328 2.82 -10.01 16.74
N VAL A 329 2.53 -9.84 15.44
CA VAL A 329 2.25 -10.94 14.50
C VAL A 329 3.45 -11.27 13.60
N ASN A 330 4.67 -10.97 14.05
CA ASN A 330 5.93 -11.26 13.36
C ASN A 330 6.06 -10.61 11.97
N VAL A 331 5.46 -9.44 11.78
CA VAL A 331 5.61 -8.62 10.57
C VAL A 331 6.50 -7.43 10.88
N HIS A 332 7.54 -7.25 10.08
CA HIS A 332 8.50 -6.16 10.22
C HIS A 332 7.97 -4.89 9.56
N PRO A 333 7.67 -3.80 10.30
CA PRO A 333 7.27 -2.52 9.71
C PRO A 333 8.43 -1.94 8.91
N TYR A 334 8.29 -1.81 7.59
CA TYR A 334 9.37 -1.38 6.69
C TYR A 334 9.20 0.06 6.22
N TYR A 335 8.12 0.34 5.51
CA TYR A 335 7.82 1.70 5.04
C TYR A 335 6.43 2.14 5.47
N VAL A 336 6.31 3.44 5.76
CA VAL A 336 5.05 4.18 5.68
C VAL A 336 5.20 5.17 4.53
N TYR A 337 4.50 4.92 3.44
CA TYR A 337 4.48 5.81 2.28
C TYR A 337 3.62 7.03 2.59
N MET A 338 4.13 8.21 2.26
CA MET A 338 3.28 9.35 1.97
C MET A 338 2.28 8.94 0.89
N HIS A 339 1.04 9.38 1.00
CA HIS A 339 0.03 9.04 0.01
C HIS A 339 0.40 9.68 -1.33
N ASP A 340 0.66 8.85 -2.34
CA ASP A 340 0.93 9.34 -3.70
C ASP A 340 -0.28 10.10 -4.25
N MET A 341 -0.05 10.94 -5.26
CA MET A 341 -1.12 11.67 -5.94
C MET A 341 -1.84 10.71 -6.89
N VAL A 342 -2.88 10.05 -6.38
CA VAL A 342 -3.73 9.09 -7.10
C VAL A 342 -5.06 9.75 -7.44
N LYS A 343 -5.48 9.63 -8.71
CA LYS A 343 -6.74 10.22 -9.22
C LYS A 343 -7.92 9.78 -8.36
N GLY A 344 -8.85 10.69 -8.07
CA GLY A 344 -10.16 10.44 -7.46
C GLY A 344 -10.13 10.02 -5.99
N VAL A 345 -9.01 10.26 -5.28
CA VAL A 345 -8.86 9.93 -3.85
C VAL A 345 -8.15 11.03 -3.05
N GLU A 346 -8.27 12.29 -3.48
CA GLU A 346 -7.65 13.44 -2.82
C GLU A 346 -8.01 13.52 -1.32
N GLU A 347 -9.23 13.11 -0.96
CA GLU A 347 -9.72 13.08 0.43
C GLU A 347 -8.97 12.09 1.34
N LEU A 348 -8.24 11.13 0.75
CA LEU A 348 -7.42 10.15 1.48
C LEU A 348 -6.00 10.65 1.74
N ARG A 349 -5.55 11.73 1.10
CA ARG A 349 -4.18 12.24 1.23
C ARG A 349 -3.97 13.00 2.54
N THR A 350 -2.74 12.99 3.04
CA THR A 350 -2.32 13.77 4.23
C THR A 350 -1.31 14.84 3.81
N THR A 351 -0.80 15.65 4.74
CA THR A 351 0.29 16.61 4.44
C THR A 351 1.66 16.04 4.84
N ILE A 352 2.75 16.55 4.26
CA ILE A 352 4.12 16.24 4.71
C ILE A 352 4.29 16.56 6.20
N GLN A 353 3.66 17.62 6.69
CA GLN A 353 3.63 17.92 8.12
C GLN A 353 3.02 16.77 8.94
N THR A 354 1.84 16.24 8.56
CA THR A 354 1.22 15.10 9.25
C THR A 354 2.15 13.88 9.28
N ALA A 355 2.83 13.58 8.16
CA ALA A 355 3.78 12.48 8.09
C ALA A 355 4.97 12.65 9.04
N THR A 356 5.62 13.81 9.02
CA THR A 356 6.78 14.11 9.88
C THR A 356 6.43 14.16 11.37
N GLU A 357 5.23 14.63 11.74
CA GLU A 357 4.75 14.64 13.12
C GLU A 357 4.40 13.24 13.62
N THR A 358 3.73 12.45 12.79
CA THR A 358 3.39 11.04 13.10
C THR A 358 4.66 10.21 13.30
N GLU A 359 5.63 10.36 12.41
CA GLU A 359 6.91 9.66 12.48
C GLU A 359 7.65 9.94 13.80
N LYS A 360 7.73 11.21 14.21
CA LYS A 360 8.38 11.62 15.48
C LYS A 360 7.81 10.91 16.70
N PHE A 361 6.49 10.68 16.71
CA PHE A 361 5.82 9.98 17.81
C PHE A 361 6.02 8.46 17.76
N VAL A 362 5.99 7.89 16.55
CA VAL A 362 6.23 6.45 16.36
C VAL A 362 7.65 6.09 16.77
N ARG A 363 8.63 6.96 16.50
CA ARG A 363 10.02 6.78 16.90
C ARG A 363 10.17 6.71 18.41
N GLY A 364 10.58 5.54 18.91
CA GLY A 364 10.69 5.26 20.35
C GLY A 364 9.45 4.62 20.99
N SER A 365 8.34 4.49 20.25
CA SER A 365 7.14 3.79 20.74
C SER A 365 7.25 2.26 20.69
N THR A 366 8.19 1.75 19.89
CA THR A 366 8.49 0.32 19.68
C THR A 366 10.00 0.08 19.64
N ALA A 367 10.44 -1.18 19.51
CA ALA A 367 11.84 -1.51 19.31
C ALA A 367 12.38 -0.81 18.05
N GLY A 368 13.63 -0.33 18.09
CA GLY A 368 14.18 0.49 16.99
C GLY A 368 14.15 -0.22 15.63
N PHE A 369 14.40 -1.53 15.59
CA PHE A 369 14.30 -2.32 14.36
C PHE A 369 12.86 -2.52 13.86
N ASN A 370 11.83 -2.18 14.63
CA ASN A 370 10.43 -2.21 14.21
C ASN A 370 9.86 -0.79 13.97
N THR A 371 10.72 0.22 13.89
CA THR A 371 10.29 1.58 13.51
C THR A 371 10.39 1.69 11.98
N PRO A 372 9.26 1.84 11.26
CA PRO A 372 9.29 1.97 9.80
C PRO A 372 9.90 3.31 9.40
N THR A 373 10.50 3.37 8.22
CA THR A 373 10.89 4.64 7.61
C THR A 373 9.66 5.27 6.95
N PHE A 374 9.42 6.56 7.20
CA PHE A 374 8.38 7.30 6.50
C PHE A 374 8.98 7.88 5.22
N VAL A 375 8.38 7.58 4.07
CA VAL A 375 8.94 7.96 2.77
C VAL A 375 7.92 8.62 1.86
N CYS A 376 8.34 9.68 1.17
CA CYS A 376 7.63 10.23 0.03
C CYS A 376 8.22 9.62 -1.25
N ASP A 377 7.43 8.94 -2.08
CA ASP A 377 7.89 8.57 -3.43
C ASP A 377 7.77 9.83 -4.30
N ALA A 378 8.88 10.48 -4.57
CA ALA A 378 8.88 11.79 -5.21
C ALA A 378 8.31 11.69 -6.63
N PRO A 379 7.19 12.39 -6.94
CA PRO A 379 6.57 12.41 -8.27
C PRO A 379 7.59 12.76 -9.38
N GLY A 380 7.36 12.29 -10.60
CA GLY A 380 8.32 12.45 -11.70
C GLY A 380 9.48 11.43 -11.69
N GLY A 381 9.41 10.42 -10.82
CA GLY A 381 10.39 9.35 -10.71
C GLY A 381 11.65 9.71 -9.93
N GLY A 382 11.55 10.59 -8.93
CA GLY A 382 12.67 10.91 -8.02
C GLY A 382 12.94 9.80 -6.98
N GLY A 383 11.99 8.88 -6.83
CA GLY A 383 12.10 7.73 -5.95
C GLY A 383 11.80 8.05 -4.48
N LYS A 384 11.97 7.05 -3.62
CA LYS A 384 11.57 7.10 -2.21
C LYS A 384 12.53 7.97 -1.41
N ARG A 385 12.09 9.14 -0.94
CA ARG A 385 12.83 10.08 -0.09
C ARG A 385 12.30 9.99 1.33
N ASP A 386 13.16 10.11 2.32
CA ASP A 386 12.68 10.21 3.71
C ASP A 386 11.83 11.47 3.84
N VAL A 387 10.71 11.41 4.56
CA VAL A 387 9.78 12.57 4.67
C VAL A 387 10.43 13.78 5.35
N HIS A 388 11.53 13.61 6.06
CA HIS A 388 12.31 14.71 6.64
C HIS A 388 13.43 15.21 5.73
N SER A 389 13.69 14.55 4.60
CA SER A 389 14.81 14.88 3.69
C SER A 389 14.42 15.83 2.55
N TYR A 390 13.43 16.71 2.77
CA TYR A 390 13.14 17.79 1.83
C TYR A 390 14.24 18.86 1.91
N GLU A 391 14.55 19.49 0.77
CA GLU A 391 15.45 20.64 0.70
C GLU A 391 14.74 21.91 1.19
N TYR A 392 13.44 22.01 0.90
CA TYR A 392 12.57 23.06 1.40
C TYR A 392 11.12 22.57 1.46
N TYR A 393 10.36 23.02 2.47
CA TYR A 393 8.94 22.74 2.59
C TYR A 393 8.18 24.04 2.87
N ASP A 394 7.40 24.48 1.88
CA ASP A 394 6.45 25.57 2.01
C ASP A 394 5.17 25.05 2.68
N ARG A 395 5.07 25.26 4.00
CA ARG A 395 3.90 24.88 4.79
C ARG A 395 2.67 25.74 4.52
N GLU A 396 2.85 26.94 3.94
CA GLU A 396 1.73 27.82 3.64
C GLU A 396 0.99 27.35 2.38
N ASN A 397 1.76 26.99 1.35
CA ASN A 397 1.23 26.59 0.05
C ASN A 397 1.21 25.08 -0.18
N GLY A 398 1.75 24.30 0.75
CA GLY A 398 1.75 22.84 0.67
C GLY A 398 2.72 22.29 -0.38
N ILE A 399 3.92 22.85 -0.50
CA ILE A 399 4.89 22.46 -1.55
C ILE A 399 6.17 21.97 -0.89
N ALA A 400 6.49 20.68 -1.02
CA ALA A 400 7.75 20.10 -0.58
C ALA A 400 8.67 19.86 -1.78
N VAL A 401 9.91 20.34 -1.68
CA VAL A 401 10.96 20.18 -2.70
C VAL A 401 11.96 19.14 -2.22
N TYR A 402 12.18 18.11 -3.03
CA TYR A 402 13.14 17.03 -2.76
C TYR A 402 14.22 16.96 -3.83
N ALA A 403 15.40 16.48 -3.44
CA ALA A 403 16.48 16.09 -4.35
C ALA A 403 16.68 14.56 -4.35
N ALA A 404 17.10 14.02 -5.50
CA ALA A 404 17.39 12.59 -5.66
C ALA A 404 18.80 12.36 -6.27
N PRO A 405 19.87 12.66 -5.54
CA PRO A 405 21.23 12.68 -6.10
C PRO A 405 21.70 11.34 -6.66
N SER A 406 21.20 10.21 -6.14
CA SER A 406 21.55 8.87 -6.65
C SER A 406 20.62 8.34 -7.75
N VAL A 407 19.47 8.98 -7.98
CA VAL A 407 18.47 8.53 -8.96
C VAL A 407 18.51 9.42 -10.20
N LYS A 408 18.36 10.74 -10.02
CA LYS A 408 18.50 11.75 -11.09
C LYS A 408 19.33 12.92 -10.55
N PRO A 409 20.67 12.86 -10.65
CA PRO A 409 21.57 13.89 -10.13
C PRO A 409 21.23 15.29 -10.63
N GLY A 410 21.26 16.28 -9.73
CA GLY A 410 21.01 17.68 -10.08
C GLY A 410 19.55 18.03 -10.43
N LYS A 411 18.61 17.11 -10.20
CA LYS A 411 17.17 17.32 -10.41
C LYS A 411 16.42 17.55 -9.10
N ALA A 412 15.36 18.35 -9.19
CA ALA A 412 14.43 18.66 -8.11
C ALA A 412 13.05 18.06 -8.41
N PHE A 413 12.37 17.63 -7.36
CA PHE A 413 11.06 16.97 -7.40
C PHE A 413 10.12 17.63 -6.42
N LEU A 414 8.84 17.69 -6.78
CA LEU A 414 7.82 18.34 -5.95
C LEU A 414 6.81 17.31 -5.46
N TYR A 415 6.49 17.39 -4.18
CA TYR A 415 5.28 16.82 -3.62
C TYR A 415 4.36 17.95 -3.19
N PHE A 416 3.08 17.82 -3.51
CA PHE A 416 2.06 18.79 -3.14
C PHE A 416 1.22 18.22 -2.00
N ASP A 417 0.87 19.03 -1.01
CA ASP A 417 -0.12 18.66 0.00
C ASP A 417 -1.54 18.77 -0.57
N PRO A 418 -2.53 18.08 0.00
CA PRO A 418 -3.92 18.20 -0.43
C PRO A 418 -4.47 19.60 -0.12
N ILE A 419 -5.06 20.24 -1.13
CA ILE A 419 -5.45 21.67 -1.09
C ILE A 419 -6.46 21.95 0.03
N ASP A 420 -7.38 21.01 0.31
CA ASP A 420 -8.40 21.15 1.35
C ASP A 420 -7.81 21.30 2.77
N LYS A 421 -6.55 20.94 2.96
CA LYS A 421 -5.82 21.10 4.24
C LYS A 421 -5.10 22.43 4.37
N LEU A 422 -5.05 23.24 3.32
CA LEU A 422 -4.38 24.53 3.33
C LEU A 422 -5.33 25.65 3.81
N SER A 423 -4.79 26.81 4.14
CA SER A 423 -5.59 27.97 4.52
C SER A 423 -6.49 28.43 3.36
N PRO A 424 -7.63 29.10 3.62
CA PRO A 424 -8.48 29.63 2.54
C PRO A 424 -7.74 30.51 1.54
N ASP A 425 -6.76 31.30 2.00
CA ASP A 425 -5.92 32.13 1.14
C ASP A 425 -5.03 31.29 0.22
N ALA A 426 -4.45 30.20 0.73
CA ALA A 426 -3.66 29.27 -0.07
C ALA A 426 -4.52 28.50 -1.07
N GLN A 427 -5.72 28.08 -0.68
CA GLN A 427 -6.69 27.47 -1.58
C GLN A 427 -7.05 28.42 -2.73
N ALA A 428 -7.28 29.70 -2.45
CA ALA A 428 -7.56 30.71 -3.46
C ALA A 428 -6.38 30.91 -4.44
N ARG A 429 -5.13 30.82 -3.97
CA ARG A 429 -3.95 30.87 -4.85
C ARG A 429 -3.87 29.66 -5.77
N TRP A 430 -4.20 28.47 -5.29
CA TRP A 430 -4.20 27.25 -6.10
C TRP A 430 -5.25 27.25 -7.22
N ILE A 431 -6.25 28.14 -7.18
CA ILE A 431 -7.23 28.29 -8.27
C ILE A 431 -6.65 29.06 -9.46
N VAL A 432 -5.66 29.93 -9.24
CA VAL A 432 -5.12 30.84 -10.28
C VAL A 432 -3.82 30.27 -10.87
N PRO A 433 -3.79 29.83 -12.14
CA PRO A 433 -2.61 29.17 -12.74
C PRO A 433 -1.31 29.98 -12.62
N GLU A 434 -1.37 31.30 -12.79
CA GLU A 434 -0.19 32.16 -12.67
C GLU A 434 0.37 32.16 -11.24
N LEU A 435 -0.51 32.09 -10.23
CA LEU A 435 -0.09 32.01 -8.82
C LEU A 435 0.47 30.63 -8.50
N GLN A 436 -0.03 29.56 -9.10
CA GLN A 436 0.54 28.21 -8.96
C GLN A 436 2.02 28.20 -9.38
N GLU A 437 2.31 28.71 -10.58
CA GLU A 437 3.67 28.75 -11.11
C GLU A 437 4.58 29.68 -10.27
N GLN A 438 4.07 30.79 -9.75
CA GLN A 438 4.81 31.67 -8.83
C GLN A 438 5.15 30.97 -7.51
N MET A 439 4.20 30.25 -6.90
CA MET A 439 4.42 29.50 -5.65
C MET A 439 5.47 28.40 -5.86
N ILE A 440 5.40 27.67 -6.98
CA ILE A 440 6.35 26.62 -7.33
C ILE A 440 7.75 27.19 -7.55
N ALA A 441 7.88 28.25 -8.35
CA ALA A 441 9.16 28.89 -8.61
C ALA A 441 9.81 29.43 -7.33
N GLU A 442 9.01 30.01 -6.43
CA GLU A 442 9.49 30.49 -5.14
C GLU A 442 9.94 29.34 -4.22
N ALA A 443 9.22 28.23 -4.18
CA ALA A 443 9.61 27.05 -3.44
C ALA A 443 10.94 26.45 -3.95
N LEU A 444 11.11 26.34 -5.27
CA LEU A 444 12.35 25.89 -5.90
C LEU A 444 13.52 26.83 -5.57
N ARG A 445 13.31 28.15 -5.69
CA ARG A 445 14.33 29.15 -5.37
C ARG A 445 14.79 29.05 -3.92
N LYS A 446 13.86 28.86 -2.98
CA LYS A 446 14.17 28.66 -1.55
C LYS A 446 14.87 27.33 -1.29
N ALA A 447 14.60 26.30 -2.08
CA ALA A 447 15.33 25.02 -2.06
C ALA A 447 16.73 25.10 -2.71
N GLY A 448 17.12 26.24 -3.30
CA GLY A 448 18.37 26.37 -4.05
C GLY A 448 18.35 25.66 -5.42
N ALA A 449 17.16 25.35 -5.95
CA ALA A 449 16.97 24.74 -7.26
C ALA A 449 16.51 25.78 -8.30
N GLN A 450 16.90 25.58 -9.56
CA GLN A 450 16.44 26.33 -10.72
C GLN A 450 15.28 25.61 -11.42
N ASN A 451 14.42 26.35 -12.13
CA ASN A 451 13.27 25.76 -12.86
C ASN A 451 13.68 24.68 -13.86
N GLU A 452 14.85 24.81 -14.51
CA GLU A 452 15.38 23.81 -15.46
C GLU A 452 15.77 22.47 -14.79
N GLN A 453 15.89 22.47 -13.47
CA GLN A 453 16.17 21.28 -12.66
C GLN A 453 14.89 20.55 -12.24
N LEU A 454 13.72 21.19 -12.37
CA LEU A 454 12.44 20.58 -12.02
C LEU A 454 12.15 19.42 -12.98
N VAL A 455 11.79 18.27 -12.42
CA VAL A 455 11.16 17.18 -13.15
C VAL A 455 9.67 17.24 -12.87
N LEU A 456 8.89 17.46 -13.91
CA LEU A 456 7.43 17.38 -13.85
C LEU A 456 7.00 15.91 -13.78
N ALA A 457 5.86 15.68 -13.13
CA ALA A 457 5.18 14.39 -13.08
C ALA A 457 4.14 14.27 -14.21
#